data_AF-A0A9B0BXR8-F1
#
_entry.id   AF-A0A9B0BXR8-F1
#
_cell.length_a   1.000
_cell.length_b   1.000
_cell.length_c   1.000
_cell.angle_alpha   90.00
_cell.angle_beta   90.00
_cell.angle_gamma   90.00
#
_symmetry.space_group_name_H-M   'P 1'
#
loop_
_entity.id
_entity.type
_entity.pdbx_description
1 polymer ?
#
loop_
_entity_poly.entity_id
_entity_poly.type
_entity_poly.pdbx_seq_one_letter_code
_entity_poly.pdbx_strand_id
1 'polypeptide(L)'
;MFKFGFSENKQDEVKGEDTKKSTLNWIPASKVEVSELELQIENRYEPNDYRECLLFPDCKLKLIQHEKALHDLQKYNCTNILEAESQHSDRIPAKYEGGLKIWECSYDLGQYLLKNIEFQDKFVLDLGCGTGIIGLIALLKNSIVHFQDYNVEVIKTVTIPNVLLNFEDRESVLNRCQFFCGDWESFTKLRDSNNGDEFVEYDLIFTSETIYDPDNHKKLYEVFKRRLKANGIGFIAGKSYYFGVGGGMWQFQNLIEEDAIFDVEIVWRNTEGLQREILKITRKQQS
;
A
#
# COMPACT_ATOMS: atom_id res chain seq x y z
N MET A 1 -3.90 13.84 -8.66
CA MET A 1 -4.94 13.36 -9.61
C MET A 1 -4.32 12.27 -10.45
N PHE A 2 -4.89 11.06 -10.49
CA PHE A 2 -4.40 9.95 -11.33
C PHE A 2 -4.30 10.43 -12.77
N LYS A 3 -3.14 10.22 -13.40
CA LYS A 3 -3.00 10.44 -14.85
C LYS A 3 -2.90 9.09 -15.55
N PHE A 4 -3.88 8.82 -16.40
CA PHE A 4 -3.89 7.67 -17.29
C PHE A 4 -3.25 8.07 -18.62
N GLY A 5 -2.12 7.45 -18.96
CA GLY A 5 -1.53 7.58 -20.28
C GLY A 5 -2.42 6.88 -21.32
N PHE A 6 -3.37 7.60 -21.91
CA PHE A 6 -4.08 7.11 -23.08
C PHE A 6 -3.19 7.30 -24.31
N SER A 7 -2.82 6.20 -24.97
CA SER A 7 -2.26 6.28 -26.32
C SER A 7 -3.40 6.66 -27.29
N GLU A 8 -3.26 7.79 -27.96
CA GLU A 8 -4.17 8.19 -29.04
C GLU A 8 -4.02 7.21 -30.20
N ASN A 9 -5.01 6.34 -30.41
CA ASN A 9 -5.17 5.60 -31.65
C ASN A 9 -6.44 6.06 -32.38
N LYS A 10 -6.23 6.41 -33.65
CA LYS A 10 -7.16 6.97 -34.61
C LYS A 10 -8.45 6.14 -34.74
N GLN A 11 -9.54 6.87 -34.97
CA GLN A 11 -10.83 6.39 -35.52
C GLN A 11 -10.60 5.42 -36.69
N ASP A 12 -11.17 4.21 -36.65
CA ASP A 12 -12.51 3.88 -37.17
C ASP A 12 -12.77 2.35 -37.18
N GLU A 13 -14.06 2.01 -37.21
CA GLU A 13 -14.72 0.73 -37.53
C GLU A 13 -15.02 -0.30 -36.42
N VAL A 14 -16.33 -0.37 -36.15
CA VAL A 14 -17.06 -1.37 -35.37
C VAL A 14 -17.00 -2.74 -36.07
N LYS A 15 -16.33 -3.72 -35.45
CA LYS A 15 -16.71 -5.14 -35.52
C LYS A 15 -16.54 -5.78 -34.15
N GLY A 16 -17.61 -6.41 -33.68
CA GLY A 16 -17.61 -7.17 -32.43
C GLY A 16 -16.64 -8.32 -32.51
N GLU A 17 -15.61 -8.28 -31.68
CA GLU A 17 -14.80 -9.43 -31.31
C GLU A 17 -14.94 -9.61 -29.79
N ASP A 18 -15.32 -10.81 -29.39
CA ASP A 18 -15.22 -11.31 -28.02
C ASP A 18 -13.80 -11.02 -27.50
N THR A 19 -13.68 -10.00 -26.65
CA THR A 19 -12.45 -9.68 -25.96
C THR A 19 -12.14 -10.81 -24.98
N LYS A 20 -11.35 -11.78 -25.44
CA LYS A 20 -10.52 -12.61 -24.56
C LYS A 20 -9.77 -11.64 -23.64
N LYS A 21 -10.26 -11.46 -22.40
CA LYS A 21 -9.48 -10.82 -21.32
C LYS A 21 -8.11 -11.50 -21.34
N SER A 22 -7.08 -10.79 -21.79
CA SER A 22 -5.71 -11.28 -21.68
C SER A 22 -5.50 -11.60 -20.20
N THR A 23 -5.26 -12.86 -19.86
CA THR A 23 -4.90 -13.25 -18.49
C THR A 23 -3.60 -12.54 -18.14
N LEU A 24 -3.71 -11.44 -17.39
CA LEU A 24 -2.57 -10.71 -16.86
C LEU A 24 -1.78 -11.66 -15.94
N ASN A 25 -0.47 -11.75 -16.16
CA ASN A 25 0.43 -12.53 -15.31
C ASN A 25 0.87 -11.68 -14.13
N TRP A 26 0.24 -11.89 -12.98
CA TRP A 26 0.56 -11.20 -11.74
C TRP A 26 1.82 -11.77 -11.08
N ILE A 27 2.68 -10.91 -10.52
CA ILE A 27 3.89 -11.33 -9.80
C ILE A 27 3.48 -11.99 -8.48
N PRO A 28 3.91 -13.22 -8.19
CA PRO A 28 3.56 -13.88 -6.94
C PRO A 28 4.21 -13.17 -5.74
N ALA A 29 3.50 -13.18 -4.63
CA ALA A 29 3.94 -12.54 -3.42
C ALA A 29 5.13 -13.27 -2.80
N SER A 30 6.07 -12.50 -2.27
CA SER A 30 7.26 -13.03 -1.61
C SER A 30 7.77 -12.05 -0.56
N LYS A 31 8.52 -12.57 0.41
CA LYS A 31 9.23 -11.75 1.39
C LYS A 31 10.45 -11.11 0.74
N VAL A 32 10.68 -9.84 1.07
CA VAL A 32 11.85 -9.08 0.62
C VAL A 32 12.83 -8.99 1.79
N GLU A 33 13.99 -9.60 1.62
CA GLU A 33 15.06 -9.55 2.62
C GLU A 33 15.85 -8.24 2.53
N VAL A 34 16.24 -7.73 3.70
CA VAL A 34 17.09 -6.53 3.83
C VAL A 34 18.54 -6.98 3.99
N SER A 35 19.40 -6.52 3.10
CA SER A 35 20.82 -6.82 3.07
C SER A 35 21.64 -5.93 4.02
N GLU A 36 22.83 -6.39 4.43
CA GLU A 36 23.77 -5.58 5.22
C GLU A 36 24.15 -4.26 4.54
N LEU A 37 24.14 -4.24 3.20
CA LEU A 37 24.40 -3.01 2.43
C LEU A 37 23.28 -1.98 2.60
N GLU A 38 22.03 -2.41 2.77
CA GLU A 38 20.90 -1.51 3.00
C GLU A 38 20.93 -0.92 4.42
N LEU A 39 21.47 -1.65 5.41
CA LEU A 39 21.65 -1.16 6.78
C LEU A 39 22.62 0.03 6.88
N GLN A 40 23.56 0.13 5.94
CA GLN A 40 24.48 1.26 5.81
C GLN A 40 23.81 2.44 5.08
N ILE A 41 22.64 2.86 5.56
CA ILE A 41 21.78 3.82 4.86
C ILE A 41 22.47 5.17 4.64
N GLU A 42 23.35 5.59 5.56
CA GLU A 42 24.10 6.84 5.48
C GLU A 42 25.14 6.84 4.36
N ASN A 43 25.63 5.66 3.97
CA ASN A 43 26.53 5.52 2.81
C ASN A 43 25.77 5.61 1.48
N ARG A 44 24.43 5.52 1.52
CA ARG A 44 23.57 5.44 0.34
C ARG A 44 22.75 6.70 0.10
N TYR A 45 22.42 7.42 1.16
CA TYR A 45 21.54 8.59 1.11
C TYR A 45 22.12 9.73 1.93
N GLU A 46 22.25 10.89 1.28
CA GLU A 46 22.68 12.14 1.89
C GLU A 46 21.48 12.97 2.38
N PRO A 47 21.68 14.01 3.21
CA PRO A 47 20.57 14.87 3.67
C PRO A 47 19.71 15.49 2.56
N ASN A 48 20.27 15.68 1.36
CA ASN A 48 19.53 16.19 0.20
C ASN A 48 18.71 15.12 -0.54
N ASP A 49 18.84 13.86 -0.19
CA ASP A 49 18.13 12.74 -0.82
C ASP A 49 16.77 12.45 -0.18
N TYR A 50 16.52 12.99 1.01
CA TYR A 50 15.26 12.84 1.74
C TYR A 50 14.73 14.19 2.22
N ARG A 51 13.42 14.23 2.49
CA ARG A 51 12.73 15.41 3.04
C ARG A 51 12.14 15.07 4.40
N GLU A 52 12.02 16.08 5.25
CA GLU A 52 11.30 15.96 6.51
C GLU A 52 9.80 16.21 6.27
N CYS A 53 8.98 15.21 6.55
CA CYS A 53 7.53 15.31 6.54
C CYS A 53 7.04 15.60 7.96
N LEU A 54 6.41 16.77 8.13
CA LEU A 54 5.88 17.28 9.40
C LEU A 54 4.35 17.29 9.44
N LEU A 55 3.71 16.58 8.50
CA LEU A 55 2.26 16.57 8.32
C LEU A 55 1.52 15.73 9.38
N PHE A 56 2.25 14.92 10.15
CA PHE A 56 1.70 14.09 11.21
C PHE A 56 2.10 14.63 12.58
N PRO A 57 1.14 14.95 13.46
CA PRO A 57 1.44 15.41 14.82
C PRO A 57 2.36 14.43 15.53
N ASP A 58 3.41 14.97 16.17
CA ASP A 58 4.40 14.20 16.95
C ASP A 58 5.16 13.09 16.18
N CYS A 59 5.10 13.12 14.84
CA CYS A 59 5.81 12.18 13.96
C CYS A 59 6.59 12.96 12.91
N LYS A 60 7.88 13.22 13.19
CA LYS A 60 8.81 13.78 12.22
C LYS A 60 9.41 12.67 11.37
N LEU A 61 8.97 12.55 10.11
CA LEU A 61 9.40 11.46 9.22
C LEU A 61 10.42 11.96 8.20
N LYS A 62 11.54 11.25 8.05
CA LYS A 62 12.46 11.39 6.90
C LYS A 62 11.98 10.49 5.77
N LEU A 63 11.64 11.06 4.62
CA LEU A 63 11.14 10.31 3.48
C LEU A 63 11.99 10.60 2.25
N ILE A 64 12.43 9.55 1.55
CA ILE A 64 13.16 9.64 0.29
C ILE A 64 12.40 10.54 -0.69
N GLN A 65 13.14 11.44 -1.32
CA GLN A 65 12.62 12.32 -2.35
C GLN A 65 12.37 11.53 -3.64
N HIS A 66 11.36 11.95 -4.39
CA HIS A 66 10.93 11.27 -5.60
C HIS A 66 12.07 11.18 -6.64
N GLU A 67 12.83 12.26 -6.79
CA GLU A 67 13.96 12.36 -7.72
C GLU A 67 15.05 11.34 -7.40
N LYS A 68 15.32 11.13 -6.10
CA LYS A 68 16.29 10.14 -5.65
C LYS A 68 15.80 8.72 -5.90
N ALA A 69 14.53 8.43 -5.61
CA ALA A 69 13.95 7.13 -5.91
C ALA A 69 14.03 6.80 -7.41
N LEU A 70 13.74 7.78 -8.29
CA LEU A 70 13.90 7.63 -9.73
C LEU A 70 15.35 7.36 -10.15
N HIS A 71 16.31 8.08 -9.58
CA HIS A 71 17.72 7.85 -9.85
C HIS A 71 18.14 6.42 -9.47
N ASP A 72 17.70 5.92 -8.31
CA ASP A 72 18.03 4.58 -7.87
C ASP A 72 17.36 3.51 -8.76
N LEU A 73 16.11 3.72 -9.18
CA LEU A 73 15.44 2.86 -10.18
C LEU A 73 16.20 2.82 -11.51
N GLN A 74 16.75 3.95 -11.98
CA GLN A 74 17.61 3.99 -13.18
C GLN A 74 18.89 3.17 -12.98
N LYS A 75 19.55 3.34 -11.84
CA LYS A 75 20.77 2.59 -11.49
C LYS A 75 20.54 1.08 -11.46
N TYR A 76 19.36 0.64 -11.00
CA TYR A 76 18.97 -0.77 -10.96
C TYR A 76 18.32 -1.29 -12.25
N ASN A 77 18.21 -0.45 -13.29
CA ASN A 77 17.60 -0.78 -14.57
C ASN A 77 16.14 -1.30 -14.44
N CYS A 78 15.36 -0.66 -13.57
CA CYS A 78 13.96 -1.01 -13.30
C CYS A 78 13.02 -0.46 -14.40
N THR A 79 13.06 -1.08 -15.59
CA THR A 79 12.46 -0.54 -16.81
C THR A 79 10.95 -0.30 -16.74
N ASN A 80 10.19 -1.14 -16.04
CA ASN A 80 8.72 -1.02 -15.97
C ASN A 80 8.26 0.27 -15.30
N ILE A 81 8.89 0.65 -14.19
CA ILE A 81 8.53 1.87 -13.44
C ILE A 81 9.02 3.10 -14.22
N LEU A 82 10.20 3.03 -14.80
CA LEU A 82 10.76 4.12 -15.62
C LEU A 82 9.92 4.39 -16.87
N GLU A 83 9.39 3.35 -17.51
CA GLU A 83 8.46 3.48 -18.64
C GLU A 83 7.18 4.22 -18.21
N ALA A 84 6.58 3.82 -17.09
CA ALA A 84 5.37 4.45 -16.57
C ALA A 84 5.60 5.94 -16.27
N GLU A 85 6.67 6.27 -15.56
CA GLU A 85 7.03 7.65 -15.21
C GLU A 85 7.32 8.51 -16.46
N SER A 86 7.98 7.95 -17.49
CA SER A 86 8.21 8.66 -18.76
C SER A 86 6.91 9.03 -19.49
N GLN A 87 5.88 8.19 -19.34
CA GLN A 87 4.54 8.42 -19.89
C GLN A 87 3.67 9.27 -18.96
N HIS A 88 4.22 9.78 -17.85
CA HIS A 88 3.49 10.47 -16.79
C HIS A 88 2.30 9.64 -16.27
N SER A 89 2.42 8.32 -16.33
CA SER A 89 1.41 7.37 -15.85
C SER A 89 1.77 6.92 -14.44
N ASP A 90 0.83 7.05 -13.52
CA ASP A 90 1.03 6.60 -12.13
C ASP A 90 0.97 5.07 -11.99
N ARG A 91 0.69 4.35 -13.09
CA ARG A 91 0.47 2.89 -13.12
C ARG A 91 0.61 2.31 -14.53
N ILE A 92 1.07 1.07 -14.61
CA ILE A 92 0.87 0.13 -15.73
C ILE A 92 0.34 -1.20 -15.14
N PRO A 93 -0.91 -1.60 -15.40
CA PRO A 93 -1.51 -2.78 -14.80
C PRO A 93 -0.62 -4.03 -14.86
N ALA A 94 -0.51 -4.74 -13.74
CA ALA A 94 0.34 -5.91 -13.50
C ALA A 94 1.87 -5.69 -13.70
N LYS A 95 2.33 -4.49 -14.05
CA LYS A 95 3.76 -4.15 -14.18
C LYS A 95 4.23 -3.13 -13.14
N TYR A 96 3.44 -2.09 -12.91
CA TYR A 96 3.67 -1.03 -11.93
C TYR A 96 2.33 -0.57 -11.39
N GLU A 97 2.03 -0.80 -10.12
CA GLU A 97 0.73 -0.46 -9.52
C GLU A 97 0.76 0.85 -8.71
N GLY A 98 1.80 1.68 -8.94
CA GLY A 98 2.08 2.91 -8.21
C GLY A 98 3.08 2.70 -7.07
N GLY A 99 3.17 3.68 -6.15
CA GLY A 99 3.90 3.53 -4.89
C GLY A 99 5.05 4.52 -4.65
N LEU A 100 5.50 5.25 -5.69
CA LEU A 100 6.54 6.29 -5.53
C LEU A 100 6.03 7.60 -4.93
N LYS A 101 4.73 7.87 -5.06
CA LYS A 101 4.08 9.10 -4.60
C LYS A 101 3.27 8.82 -3.35
N ILE A 102 3.20 9.82 -2.47
CA ILE A 102 2.28 9.80 -1.33
C ILE A 102 0.95 10.39 -1.81
N TRP A 103 -0.11 9.64 -1.58
CA TRP A 103 -1.46 10.01 -1.99
C TRP A 103 -2.20 10.76 -0.88
N GLU A 104 -3.18 11.58 -1.26
CA GLU A 104 -3.93 12.45 -0.33
C GLU A 104 -4.61 11.63 0.78
N CYS A 105 -5.22 10.48 0.42
CA CYS A 105 -5.84 9.59 1.40
C CYS A 105 -4.84 9.01 2.41
N SER A 106 -3.55 8.92 2.10
CA SER A 106 -2.55 8.43 3.05
C SER A 106 -2.31 9.44 4.17
N TYR A 107 -2.40 10.74 3.86
CA TYR A 107 -2.35 11.80 4.86
C TYR A 107 -3.62 11.83 5.71
N ASP A 108 -4.79 11.71 5.07
CA ASP A 108 -6.07 11.65 5.78
C ASP A 108 -6.09 10.47 6.76
N LEU A 109 -5.68 9.28 6.29
CA LEU A 109 -5.65 8.06 7.09
C LEU A 109 -4.65 8.15 8.23
N GLY A 110 -3.41 8.59 7.97
CA GLY A 110 -2.41 8.71 9.02
C GLY A 110 -2.81 9.70 10.13
N GLN A 111 -3.42 10.83 9.77
CA GLN A 111 -3.95 11.79 10.76
C GLN A 111 -5.12 11.21 11.56
N TYR A 112 -6.04 10.51 10.89
CA TYR A 112 -7.15 9.85 11.57
C TYR A 112 -6.65 8.79 12.55
N LEU A 113 -5.73 7.91 12.13
CA LEU A 113 -5.23 6.83 12.98
C LEU A 113 -4.48 7.36 14.19
N LEU A 114 -3.61 8.36 14.03
CA LEU A 114 -2.87 8.97 15.15
C LEU A 114 -3.78 9.54 16.25
N LYS A 115 -4.96 10.04 15.86
CA LYS A 115 -5.93 10.60 16.80
C LYS A 115 -6.80 9.54 17.48
N ASN A 116 -7.08 8.43 16.80
CA ASN A 116 -8.16 7.52 17.19
C ASN A 116 -7.71 6.10 17.54
N ILE A 117 -6.46 5.73 17.27
CA ILE A 117 -5.97 4.34 17.41
C ILE A 117 -4.72 4.28 18.29
N GLU A 118 -4.70 3.30 19.18
CA GLU A 118 -3.53 2.93 19.97
C GLU A 118 -2.70 1.88 19.23
N PHE A 119 -1.44 2.22 18.96
CA PHE A 119 -0.51 1.41 18.17
C PHE A 119 0.42 0.53 19.00
N GLN A 120 0.62 0.86 20.28
CA GLN A 120 1.58 0.18 21.15
C GLN A 120 1.32 -1.34 21.13
N ASP A 121 2.38 -2.11 20.85
CA ASP A 121 2.38 -3.58 20.83
C ASP A 121 1.35 -4.23 19.88
N LYS A 122 0.85 -3.48 18.88
CA LYS A 122 -0.03 -4.03 17.83
C LYS A 122 0.77 -4.67 16.71
N PHE A 123 0.23 -5.76 16.15
CA PHE A 123 0.70 -6.29 14.88
C PHE A 123 -0.10 -5.68 13.73
N VAL A 124 0.60 -4.95 12.86
CA VAL A 124 0.03 -4.10 11.81
C VAL A 124 0.45 -4.60 10.43
N LEU A 125 -0.47 -4.56 9.48
CA LEU A 125 -0.18 -4.68 8.05
C LEU A 125 -0.49 -3.34 7.35
N ASP A 126 0.52 -2.74 6.72
CA ASP A 126 0.34 -1.65 5.76
C ASP A 126 0.28 -2.26 4.35
N LEU A 127 -0.93 -2.37 3.79
CA LEU A 127 -1.24 -3.11 2.57
C LEU A 127 -1.35 -2.17 1.37
N GLY A 128 -0.55 -2.42 0.33
CA GLY A 128 -0.34 -1.44 -0.75
C GLY A 128 0.35 -0.19 -0.22
N CYS A 129 1.46 -0.38 0.51
CA CYS A 129 2.03 0.65 1.38
C CYS A 129 2.75 1.78 0.62
N GLY A 130 3.19 1.56 -0.63
CA GLY A 130 3.97 2.52 -1.39
C GLY A 130 5.18 3.03 -0.60
N THR A 131 5.14 4.30 -0.21
CA THR A 131 6.21 4.90 0.59
C THR A 131 6.31 4.37 2.03
N GLY A 132 5.35 3.56 2.48
CA GLY A 132 5.29 2.99 3.84
C GLY A 132 4.91 4.00 4.91
N ILE A 133 4.33 5.14 4.54
CA ILE A 133 4.17 6.27 5.48
C ILE A 133 3.23 5.96 6.65
N ILE A 134 2.19 5.15 6.43
CA ILE A 134 1.21 4.81 7.46
C ILE A 134 1.80 3.74 8.40
N GLY A 135 2.40 2.69 7.84
CA GLY A 135 3.09 1.67 8.62
C GLY A 135 4.26 2.25 9.42
N LEU A 136 4.97 3.25 8.88
CA LEU A 136 6.04 3.92 9.61
C LEU A 136 5.55 4.67 10.85
N ILE A 137 4.38 5.31 10.77
CA ILE A 137 3.72 5.92 11.93
C ILE A 137 3.48 4.86 13.01
N ALA A 138 2.90 3.71 12.63
CA ALA A 138 2.67 2.61 13.56
C ALA A 138 3.98 2.09 14.18
N LEU A 139 5.01 1.91 13.35
CA LEU A 139 6.32 1.40 13.76
C LEU A 139 7.03 2.31 14.77
N LEU A 140 6.90 3.63 14.60
CA LEU A 140 7.39 4.66 15.54
C LEU A 140 6.60 4.68 16.85
N LYS A 141 5.37 4.18 16.85
CA LYS A 141 4.54 4.01 18.05
C LYS A 141 4.63 2.57 18.60
N ASN A 142 5.78 1.93 18.40
CA ASN A 142 6.13 0.59 18.90
C ASN A 142 5.21 -0.56 18.45
N SER A 143 4.56 -0.45 17.29
CA SER A 143 3.97 -1.62 16.64
C SER A 143 5.03 -2.55 16.05
N ILE A 144 4.61 -3.79 15.75
CA ILE A 144 5.27 -4.67 14.78
C ILE A 144 4.55 -4.47 13.45
N VAL A 145 5.29 -4.23 12.36
CA VAL A 145 4.70 -3.78 11.10
C VAL A 145 5.17 -4.61 9.91
N HIS A 146 4.22 -5.18 9.19
CA HIS A 146 4.47 -5.73 7.86
C HIS A 146 4.10 -4.70 6.80
N PHE A 147 5.03 -4.46 5.88
CA PHE A 147 4.84 -3.60 4.73
C PHE A 147 4.64 -4.46 3.50
N GLN A 148 3.55 -4.28 2.77
CA GLN A 148 3.30 -4.99 1.52
C GLN A 148 3.01 -4.00 0.39
N ASP A 149 3.71 -4.16 -0.73
CA ASP A 149 3.41 -3.47 -1.98
C ASP A 149 3.42 -4.47 -3.15
N TYR A 150 2.86 -4.11 -4.31
CA TYR A 150 2.96 -4.99 -5.48
C TYR A 150 4.40 -5.04 -6.02
N ASN A 151 5.06 -3.89 -6.09
CA ASN A 151 6.35 -3.75 -6.76
C ASN A 151 7.52 -3.93 -5.79
N VAL A 152 8.38 -4.92 -6.04
CA VAL A 152 9.62 -5.14 -5.24
C VAL A 152 10.56 -3.95 -5.33
N GLU A 153 10.57 -3.25 -6.47
CA GLU A 153 11.37 -2.07 -6.69
C GLU A 153 10.92 -0.92 -5.78
N VAL A 154 9.62 -0.74 -5.57
CA VAL A 154 9.08 0.26 -4.63
C VAL A 154 9.51 -0.08 -3.20
N ILE A 155 9.38 -1.35 -2.80
CA ILE A 155 9.83 -1.82 -1.49
C ILE A 155 11.32 -1.50 -1.27
N LYS A 156 12.18 -1.81 -2.23
CA LYS A 156 13.64 -1.65 -2.10
C LYS A 156 14.13 -0.21 -2.23
N THR A 157 13.51 0.60 -3.08
CA THR A 157 13.98 1.96 -3.38
C THR A 157 13.28 3.04 -2.57
N VAL A 158 12.14 2.71 -1.93
CA VAL A 158 11.37 3.69 -1.17
C VAL A 158 11.03 3.18 0.23
N THR A 159 10.31 2.06 0.36
CA THR A 159 9.76 1.61 1.65
C THR A 159 10.86 1.26 2.66
N ILE A 160 11.82 0.40 2.29
CA ILE A 160 12.95 0.00 3.14
C ILE A 160 13.79 1.23 3.52
N PRO A 161 14.25 2.07 2.57
CA PRO A 161 14.97 3.30 2.90
C PRO A 161 14.22 4.22 3.85
N ASN A 162 12.91 4.43 3.64
CA ASN A 162 12.09 5.24 4.53
C ASN A 162 12.05 4.65 5.94
N VAL A 163 11.94 3.34 6.10
CA VAL A 163 12.04 2.74 7.44
C VAL A 163 13.42 3.02 8.03
N LEU A 164 14.51 2.67 7.34
CA LEU A 164 15.87 2.76 7.88
C LEU A 164 16.35 4.18 8.17
N LEU A 165 15.83 5.20 7.46
CA LEU A 165 16.14 6.61 7.72
C LEU A 165 15.55 7.15 9.02
N ASN A 166 14.53 6.50 9.58
CA ASN A 166 13.78 6.99 10.75
C ASN A 166 14.17 6.28 12.06
N PHE A 167 15.12 5.35 12.03
CA PHE A 167 15.60 4.66 13.22
C PHE A 167 17.13 4.64 13.24
N GLU A 168 17.70 5.01 14.39
CA GLU A 168 19.14 4.91 14.64
C GLU A 168 19.56 3.45 14.84
N ASP A 169 18.81 2.72 15.67
CA ASP A 169 18.99 1.28 15.89
C ASP A 169 18.22 0.47 14.83
N ARG A 170 18.89 0.21 13.72
CA ARG A 170 18.32 -0.48 12.55
C ARG A 170 18.14 -1.97 12.76
N GLU A 171 19.01 -2.61 13.52
CA GLU A 171 18.88 -4.03 13.81
C GLU A 171 17.63 -4.27 14.68
N SER A 172 17.45 -3.45 15.71
CA SER A 172 16.26 -3.51 16.56
C SER A 172 14.97 -3.25 15.79
N VAL A 173 14.94 -2.26 14.88
CA VAL A 173 13.73 -2.00 14.10
C VAL A 173 13.41 -3.12 13.12
N LEU A 174 14.40 -3.76 12.51
CA LEU A 174 14.18 -4.90 11.60
C LEU A 174 13.66 -6.16 12.31
N ASN A 175 13.82 -6.27 13.63
CA ASN A 175 13.14 -7.31 14.41
C ASN A 175 11.63 -7.03 14.58
N ARG A 176 11.18 -5.79 14.31
CA ARG A 176 9.78 -5.36 14.42
C ARG A 176 9.15 -5.02 13.08
N CYS A 177 9.84 -5.23 11.96
CA CYS A 177 9.22 -5.03 10.66
C CYS A 177 9.68 -6.05 9.62
N GLN A 178 8.78 -6.34 8.68
CA GLN A 178 9.06 -7.20 7.53
C GLN A 178 8.47 -6.59 6.26
N PHE A 179 9.04 -6.95 5.12
CA PHE A 179 8.68 -6.38 3.83
C PHE A 179 8.25 -7.48 2.87
N PHE A 180 7.20 -7.23 2.10
CA PHE A 180 6.62 -8.16 1.15
C PHE A 180 6.33 -7.44 -0.16
N CYS A 181 6.55 -8.14 -1.27
CA CYS A 181 6.15 -7.68 -2.60
C CYS A 181 5.12 -8.64 -3.22
N GLY A 182 4.50 -8.27 -4.36
CA GLY A 182 3.67 -9.11 -5.23
C GLY A 182 2.16 -9.07 -4.96
N ASP A 183 1.42 -9.91 -5.69
CA ASP A 183 -0.04 -9.88 -5.80
C ASP A 183 -0.78 -10.31 -4.51
N TRP A 184 -1.84 -9.59 -4.18
CA TRP A 184 -2.64 -9.82 -2.98
C TRP A 184 -3.21 -11.23 -2.86
N GLU A 185 -3.65 -11.86 -3.95
CA GLU A 185 -4.20 -13.21 -3.92
C GLU A 185 -3.14 -14.22 -3.42
N SER A 186 -1.93 -14.12 -3.96
CA SER A 186 -0.80 -14.94 -3.52
C SER A 186 -0.30 -14.55 -2.13
N PHE A 187 -0.37 -13.26 -1.76
CA PHE A 187 -0.06 -12.80 -0.40
C PHE A 187 -0.96 -13.46 0.64
N THR A 188 -2.25 -13.69 0.34
CA THR A 188 -3.14 -14.43 1.25
C THR A 188 -2.69 -15.86 1.52
N LYS A 189 -1.82 -16.44 0.67
CA LYS A 189 -1.36 -17.83 0.76
C LYS A 189 0.00 -17.96 1.44
N LEU A 190 0.73 -16.86 1.64
CA LEU A 190 2.03 -16.88 2.33
C LEU A 190 1.92 -17.43 3.75
N ARG A 191 2.93 -18.18 4.18
CA ARG A 191 3.02 -18.73 5.54
C ARG A 191 4.22 -18.15 6.25
N ASP A 192 4.15 -18.09 7.56
CA ASP A 192 5.30 -17.77 8.38
C ASP A 192 6.10 -19.04 8.68
N SER A 193 7.16 -19.27 7.91
CA SER A 193 8.07 -20.39 8.12
C SER A 193 8.76 -20.35 9.48
N ASN A 194 8.86 -19.17 10.11
CA ASN A 194 9.50 -19.01 11.42
C ASN A 194 8.52 -19.30 12.58
N ASN A 195 7.21 -19.26 12.32
CA ASN A 195 6.17 -19.51 13.32
C ASN A 195 5.31 -20.73 12.95
N GLY A 196 5.97 -21.87 12.74
CA GLY A 196 5.29 -23.16 12.58
C GLY A 196 4.48 -23.33 11.29
N ASP A 197 4.75 -22.54 10.25
CA ASP A 197 3.99 -22.53 8.98
C ASP A 197 2.52 -22.09 9.16
N GLU A 198 2.27 -21.22 10.16
CA GLU A 198 0.95 -20.65 10.38
C GLU A 198 0.68 -19.42 9.51
N PHE A 199 -0.60 -19.07 9.36
CA PHE A 199 -0.97 -17.79 8.78
C PHE A 199 -0.75 -16.68 9.81
N VAL A 200 0.01 -15.67 9.44
CA VAL A 200 0.04 -14.42 10.21
C VAL A 200 -1.31 -13.71 10.11
N GLU A 201 -1.84 -13.32 11.26
CA GLU A 201 -3.00 -12.45 11.39
C GLU A 201 -2.62 -11.14 12.12
N TYR A 202 -3.30 -10.05 11.77
CA TYR A 202 -2.97 -8.71 12.22
C TYR A 202 -4.08 -8.14 13.11
N ASP A 203 -3.67 -7.37 14.12
CA ASP A 203 -4.58 -6.57 14.94
C ASP A 203 -5.15 -5.42 14.12
N LEU A 204 -4.34 -4.86 13.22
CA LEU A 204 -4.70 -3.74 12.35
C LEU A 204 -4.26 -4.01 10.91
N ILE A 205 -5.14 -3.76 9.95
CA ILE A 205 -4.78 -3.71 8.53
C ILE A 205 -5.16 -2.34 7.98
N PHE A 206 -4.19 -1.66 7.37
CA PHE A 206 -4.39 -0.38 6.72
C PHE A 206 -4.21 -0.50 5.22
N THR A 207 -5.00 0.27 4.48
CA THR A 207 -4.75 0.44 3.06
C THR A 207 -5.24 1.82 2.62
N SER A 208 -4.51 2.45 1.69
CA SER A 208 -4.80 3.80 1.21
C SER A 208 -4.68 3.85 -0.31
N GLU A 209 -5.74 4.33 -0.97
CA GLU A 209 -5.81 4.46 -2.43
C GLU A 209 -5.54 3.14 -3.18
N THR A 210 -6.08 2.03 -2.69
CA THR A 210 -5.94 0.68 -3.27
C THR A 210 -7.21 0.13 -3.92
N ILE A 211 -8.32 0.86 -3.80
CA ILE A 211 -9.65 0.48 -4.33
C ILE A 211 -9.97 1.12 -5.69
N TYR A 212 -8.96 1.66 -6.38
CA TYR A 212 -9.16 2.35 -7.66
C TYR A 212 -9.55 1.40 -8.82
N ASP A 213 -9.14 0.13 -8.75
CA ASP A 213 -9.41 -0.88 -9.78
C ASP A 213 -10.42 -1.94 -9.29
N PRO A 214 -11.66 -1.94 -9.82
CA PRO A 214 -12.68 -2.93 -9.46
C PRO A 214 -12.24 -4.39 -9.66
N ASP A 215 -11.41 -4.68 -10.66
CA ASP A 215 -10.97 -6.06 -10.95
C ASP A 215 -10.10 -6.63 -9.80
N ASN A 216 -9.51 -5.77 -8.96
CA ASN A 216 -8.69 -6.15 -7.80
C ASN A 216 -9.44 -6.10 -6.46
N HIS A 217 -10.68 -5.59 -6.42
CA HIS A 217 -11.44 -5.44 -5.16
C HIS A 217 -11.59 -6.77 -4.42
N LYS A 218 -11.91 -7.86 -5.13
CA LYS A 218 -12.04 -9.18 -4.50
C LYS A 218 -10.73 -9.66 -3.89
N LYS A 219 -9.60 -9.49 -4.59
CA LYS A 219 -8.28 -9.89 -4.08
C LYS A 219 -7.91 -9.11 -2.82
N LEU A 220 -8.14 -7.79 -2.84
CA LEU A 220 -7.92 -6.92 -1.69
C LEU A 220 -8.77 -7.36 -0.49
N TYR A 221 -10.07 -7.58 -0.72
CA TYR A 221 -11.00 -8.00 0.32
C TYR A 221 -10.65 -9.37 0.92
N GLU A 222 -10.18 -10.32 0.11
CA GLU A 222 -9.70 -11.61 0.59
C GLU A 222 -8.52 -11.50 1.56
N VAL A 223 -7.67 -10.47 1.43
CA VAL A 223 -6.60 -10.22 2.42
C VAL A 223 -7.22 -9.92 3.78
N PHE A 224 -8.18 -8.99 3.87
CA PHE A 224 -8.87 -8.69 5.13
C PHE A 224 -9.55 -9.93 5.71
N LYS A 225 -10.24 -10.73 4.88
CA LYS A 225 -10.90 -11.97 5.33
C LYS A 225 -9.97 -13.02 5.89
N ARG A 226 -8.75 -13.12 5.39
CA ARG A 226 -7.81 -14.18 5.77
C ARG A 226 -6.75 -13.74 6.77
N ARG A 227 -6.52 -12.43 6.89
CA ARG A 227 -5.39 -11.87 7.65
C ARG A 227 -5.81 -10.98 8.80
N LEU A 228 -7.07 -10.55 8.88
CA LEU A 228 -7.51 -9.75 10.04
C LEU A 228 -7.93 -10.68 11.17
N LYS A 229 -7.37 -10.48 12.37
CA LYS A 229 -7.75 -11.23 13.58
C LYS A 229 -9.25 -11.11 13.88
N ALA A 230 -9.77 -12.04 14.70
CA ALA A 230 -11.15 -12.03 15.17
C ALA A 230 -11.61 -10.68 15.75
N ASN A 231 -10.74 -10.05 16.56
CA ASN A 231 -10.93 -8.74 17.18
C ASN A 231 -10.14 -7.61 16.49
N GLY A 232 -9.62 -7.86 15.29
CA GLY A 232 -8.85 -6.88 14.54
C GLY A 232 -9.72 -5.84 13.86
N ILE A 233 -9.09 -4.72 13.44
CA ILE A 233 -9.76 -3.61 12.76
C ILE A 233 -9.07 -3.31 11.43
N GLY A 234 -9.85 -3.25 10.35
CA GLY A 234 -9.38 -2.81 9.04
C GLY A 234 -9.73 -1.35 8.78
N PHE A 235 -8.81 -0.59 8.21
CA PHE A 235 -9.07 0.77 7.71
C PHE A 235 -8.71 0.88 6.24
N ILE A 236 -9.67 1.40 5.46
CA ILE A 236 -9.56 1.59 4.02
C ILE A 236 -9.81 3.06 3.71
N ALA A 237 -8.77 3.77 3.29
CA ALA A 237 -8.90 5.15 2.86
C ALA A 237 -8.87 5.23 1.32
N GLY A 238 -9.80 5.98 0.75
CA GLY A 238 -9.89 6.11 -0.70
C GLY A 238 -10.78 7.25 -1.13
N LYS A 239 -10.76 7.54 -2.43
CA LYS A 239 -11.72 8.47 -3.04
C LYS A 239 -13.08 7.80 -3.16
N SER A 240 -14.14 8.57 -3.02
CA SER A 240 -15.49 8.09 -3.27
C SER A 240 -15.65 7.59 -4.71
N TYR A 241 -14.93 8.19 -5.66
CA TYR A 241 -14.87 7.73 -7.04
C TYR A 241 -13.53 8.02 -7.73
N TYR A 242 -13.06 7.06 -8.54
CA TYR A 242 -11.86 7.16 -9.38
C TYR A 242 -12.24 7.22 -10.86
N PHE A 243 -12.21 8.43 -11.44
CA PHE A 243 -12.47 8.63 -12.87
C PHE A 243 -11.50 7.82 -13.74
N GLY A 244 -11.99 7.22 -14.83
CA GLY A 244 -11.18 6.46 -15.80
C GLY A 244 -11.08 4.96 -15.50
N VAL A 245 -10.71 4.57 -14.28
CA VAL A 245 -10.60 3.15 -13.85
C VAL A 245 -11.89 2.59 -13.24
N GLY A 246 -12.79 3.47 -12.78
CA GLY A 246 -14.14 3.09 -12.40
C GLY A 246 -14.32 2.52 -10.99
N GLY A 247 -13.24 2.38 -10.20
CA GLY A 247 -13.32 2.03 -8.79
C GLY A 247 -13.78 3.19 -7.90
N GLY A 248 -14.01 2.90 -6.62
CA GLY A 248 -14.54 3.85 -5.66
C GLY A 248 -14.95 3.19 -4.36
N MET A 249 -15.17 4.03 -3.34
CA MET A 249 -15.55 3.59 -2.00
C MET A 249 -16.87 2.82 -2.00
N TRP A 250 -17.85 3.28 -2.77
CA TRP A 250 -19.18 2.67 -2.81
C TRP A 250 -19.16 1.21 -3.31
N GLN A 251 -18.46 0.93 -4.41
CA GLN A 251 -18.36 -0.44 -4.94
C GLN A 251 -17.65 -1.37 -3.95
N PHE A 252 -16.59 -0.89 -3.29
CA PHE A 252 -15.84 -1.69 -2.34
C PHE A 252 -16.63 -1.95 -1.05
N GLN A 253 -17.35 -0.93 -0.54
CA GLN A 253 -18.25 -1.09 0.60
C GLN A 253 -19.35 -2.12 0.32
N ASN A 254 -20.04 -2.03 -0.82
CA ASN A 254 -21.08 -3.00 -1.18
C ASN A 254 -20.55 -4.43 -1.23
N LEU A 255 -19.37 -4.65 -1.80
CA LEU A 255 -18.73 -5.96 -1.83
C LEU A 255 -18.56 -6.57 -0.42
N ILE A 256 -18.20 -5.75 0.57
CA ILE A 256 -18.01 -6.18 1.95
C ILE A 256 -19.34 -6.46 2.64
N GLU A 257 -20.33 -5.58 2.42
CA GLU A 257 -21.66 -5.69 3.03
C GLU A 257 -22.44 -6.91 2.51
N GLU A 258 -22.32 -7.22 1.22
CA GLU A 258 -22.95 -8.39 0.57
C GLU A 258 -22.44 -9.72 1.15
N ASP A 259 -21.15 -9.83 1.47
CA ASP A 259 -20.56 -11.06 2.06
C ASP A 259 -20.91 -11.20 3.55
N ALA A 260 -21.36 -10.11 4.19
CA ALA A 260 -21.84 -10.07 5.57
C ALA A 260 -20.87 -10.57 6.67
N ILE A 261 -19.57 -10.75 6.35
CA ILE A 261 -18.54 -11.18 7.31
C ILE A 261 -18.07 -10.04 8.22
N PHE A 262 -18.11 -8.80 7.73
CA PHE A 262 -17.70 -7.61 8.49
C PHE A 262 -18.85 -6.64 8.69
N ASP A 263 -18.85 -5.96 9.83
CA ASP A 263 -19.53 -4.69 10.01
C ASP A 263 -18.69 -3.58 9.36
N VAL A 264 -19.38 -2.60 8.78
CA VAL A 264 -18.77 -1.54 7.98
C VAL A 264 -19.25 -0.18 8.50
N GLU A 265 -18.32 0.75 8.70
CA GLU A 265 -18.59 2.09 9.22
C GLU A 265 -17.73 3.12 8.48
N ILE A 266 -18.34 4.19 7.95
CA ILE A 266 -17.58 5.33 7.44
C ILE A 266 -17.25 6.24 8.62
N VAL A 267 -15.98 6.26 9.01
CA VAL A 267 -15.50 6.95 10.22
C VAL A 267 -14.95 8.35 9.96
N TRP A 268 -14.70 8.68 8.69
CA TRP A 268 -14.24 10.01 8.28
C TRP A 268 -14.61 10.29 6.83
N ARG A 269 -14.90 11.56 6.54
CA ARG A 269 -15.14 12.07 5.20
C ARG A 269 -14.54 13.46 5.04
N ASN A 270 -13.93 13.72 3.89
CA ASN A 270 -13.68 15.07 3.41
C ASN A 270 -14.70 15.44 2.34
N THR A 271 -15.37 16.58 2.54
CA THR A 271 -16.34 17.13 1.59
C THR A 271 -15.79 18.29 0.74
N GLU A 272 -14.55 18.71 0.97
CA GLU A 272 -13.89 19.75 0.17
C GLU A 272 -13.11 19.16 -1.02
N GLY A 273 -13.40 19.64 -2.22
CA GLY A 273 -12.77 19.14 -3.44
C GLY A 273 -13.26 17.74 -3.81
N LEU A 274 -12.34 16.88 -4.25
CA LEU A 274 -12.68 15.48 -4.53
C LEU A 274 -12.98 14.75 -3.22
N GLN A 275 -14.16 14.12 -3.15
CA GLN A 275 -14.61 13.41 -1.94
C GLN A 275 -13.71 12.21 -1.63
N ARG A 276 -13.27 12.15 -0.37
CA ARG A 276 -12.42 11.10 0.19
C ARG A 276 -13.02 10.62 1.49
N GLU A 277 -12.88 9.32 1.75
CA GLU A 277 -13.54 8.65 2.87
C GLU A 277 -12.58 7.67 3.52
N ILE A 278 -12.78 7.42 4.82
CA ILE A 278 -12.13 6.33 5.55
C ILE A 278 -13.23 5.37 6.01
N LEU A 279 -13.15 4.15 5.52
CA LEU A 279 -13.97 3.02 5.91
C LEU A 279 -13.26 2.23 7.01
N LYS A 280 -13.97 1.94 8.09
CA LYS A 280 -13.57 1.01 9.14
C LYS A 280 -14.36 -0.27 8.96
N ILE A 281 -13.67 -1.41 9.10
CA ILE A 281 -14.30 -2.72 9.11
C ILE A 281 -13.89 -3.53 10.34
N THR A 282 -14.83 -4.28 10.91
CA THR A 282 -14.62 -5.19 12.05
C THR A 282 -15.40 -6.47 11.82
N ARG A 283 -14.87 -7.64 12.22
CA ARG A 283 -15.60 -8.90 12.01
C ARG A 283 -16.90 -8.89 12.80
N LYS A 284 -17.99 -9.37 12.18
CA LYS A 284 -19.24 -9.57 12.91
C LYS A 284 -19.04 -10.62 13.97
N GLN A 285 -19.61 -10.40 15.16
CA GLN A 285 -19.63 -11.45 16.17
C GLN A 285 -20.52 -12.58 15.66
N GLN A 286 -19.96 -13.80 15.58
CA GLN A 286 -20.75 -14.98 15.30
C GLN A 286 -21.72 -15.17 16.47
N SER A 287 -23.01 -15.15 16.17
CA SER A 287 -24.10 -15.41 17.13
C SER A 287 -24.16 -16.89 17.49
#